data_AF-A0A2E0K0D5-F1
#
_entry.id   AF-A0A2E0K0D5-F1
#
_cell.length_a   1.000
_cell.length_b   1.000
_cell.length_c   1.000
_cell.angle_alpha   90.00
_cell.angle_beta   90.00
_cell.angle_gamma   90.00
#
_symmetry.space_group_name_H-M   'P 1'
#
loop_
_entity.id
_entity.type
_entity.pdbx_description
1 polymer ?
#
loop_
_entity_poly.entity_id
_entity_poly.type
_entity_poly.pdbx_seq_one_letter_code
_entity_poly.pdbx_strand_id
1 'polypeptide(L)' 'GLDKNMREQFKDHPMYDQTLEFIEKYDAPAFDPDAETYPLSFFEPMIQRVFEKPKQSLYKSEGSTTFQD' A
#
# COMPACT_ATOMS: atom_id res chain seq x y z
N GLY A 1 4.82 23.06 -5.72
CA GLY A 1 5.75 21.95 -5.97
C GLY A 1 7.02 22.50 -6.59
N LEU A 2 8.13 21.77 -6.43
CA LEU A 2 9.38 22.01 -7.16
C LEU A 2 9.20 21.59 -8.64
N ASP A 3 10.26 21.16 -9.31
CA ASP A 3 10.18 20.69 -10.69
C ASP A 3 9.23 19.49 -10.83
N LYS A 4 8.19 19.67 -11.66
CA LYS A 4 7.12 18.70 -11.92
C LYS A 4 7.62 17.47 -12.69
N ASN A 5 8.77 17.59 -13.36
CA ASN A 5 9.35 16.55 -14.20
C ASN A 5 10.50 15.80 -13.52
N MET A 6 10.79 16.08 -12.24
CA MET A 6 11.82 15.35 -11.48
C MET A 6 11.64 13.82 -11.53
N ARG A 7 10.41 13.32 -11.71
CA ARG A 7 10.17 11.87 -11.85
C ARG A 7 10.83 11.27 -13.10
N GLU A 8 11.05 12.03 -14.16
CA GLU A 8 11.58 11.53 -15.44
C GLU A 8 12.97 10.90 -15.30
N GLN A 9 13.75 11.30 -14.29
CA GLN A 9 15.05 10.69 -14.00
C GLN A 9 14.95 9.21 -13.60
N PHE A 10 13.75 8.74 -13.21
CA PHE A 10 13.50 7.36 -12.77
C PHE A 10 12.74 6.52 -13.81
N LYS A 11 12.57 7.01 -15.04
CA LYS A 11 11.76 6.32 -16.08
C LYS A 11 12.17 4.87 -16.34
N ASP A 12 13.45 4.55 -16.15
CA ASP A 12 14.01 3.22 -16.39
C ASP A 12 13.94 2.30 -15.15
N HIS A 13 13.39 2.79 -14.02
CA HIS A 13 13.23 2.00 -12.80
C HIS A 13 12.05 1.01 -12.95
N PRO A 14 12.18 -0.26 -12.52
CA PRO A 14 11.12 -1.28 -12.69
C PRO A 14 9.76 -0.93 -12.09
N MET A 15 9.72 -0.01 -11.12
CA MET A 15 8.51 0.43 -10.42
C MET A 15 7.98 1.78 -10.91
N TYR A 16 8.55 2.36 -11.98
CA TYR A 16 8.17 3.70 -12.45
C TYR A 16 6.68 3.77 -12.81
N ASP A 17 6.21 2.87 -13.67
CA ASP A 17 4.83 2.86 -14.13
C ASP A 17 3.83 2.59 -12.99
N GLN A 18 4.16 1.67 -12.08
CA GLN A 18 3.32 1.37 -10.92
C GLN A 18 3.22 2.57 -9.97
N THR A 19 4.33 3.30 -9.80
CA THR A 19 4.37 4.50 -8.97
C THR A 19 3.54 5.62 -9.62
N LEU A 20 3.65 5.77 -10.94
CA LEU A 20 2.85 6.75 -11.69
C LEU A 20 1.36 6.46 -11.57
N GLU A 21 0.95 5.20 -11.77
CA GLU A 21 -0.44 4.77 -11.62
C GLU A 21 -0.96 5.02 -10.20
N PHE A 22 -0.16 4.70 -9.17
CA PHE A 22 -0.55 4.94 -7.79
C PHE A 22 -0.76 6.43 -7.51
N ILE A 23 0.13 7.28 -8.01
CA ILE A 23 0.02 8.73 -7.83
C ILE A 23 -1.24 9.27 -8.50
N GLU A 24 -1.49 8.86 -9.74
CA GLU A 24 -2.64 9.31 -10.53
C GLU A 24 -3.96 8.89 -9.90
N LYS A 25 -4.06 7.65 -9.41
CA LYS A 25 -5.32 7.08 -8.92
C LYS A 25 -5.59 7.34 -7.45
N TYR A 26 -4.55 7.48 -6.62
CA TYR A 26 -4.70 7.48 -5.17
C TYR A 26 -4.03 8.69 -4.49
N ASP A 27 -2.77 8.99 -4.78
CA ASP A 27 -2.02 10.04 -4.05
C ASP A 27 -2.52 11.46 -4.37
N ALA A 28 -2.55 11.84 -5.65
CA ALA A 28 -2.96 13.18 -6.04
C ALA A 28 -4.45 13.48 -5.72
N PRO A 29 -5.41 12.55 -5.97
CA PRO A 29 -6.80 12.77 -5.61
C PRO A 29 -7.07 12.85 -4.10
N ALA A 30 -6.23 12.27 -3.25
CA ALA A 30 -6.43 12.28 -1.79
C ALA A 30 -6.36 13.68 -1.16
N PHE A 31 -5.88 14.69 -1.89
CA PHE A 31 -5.82 16.08 -1.45
C PHE A 31 -7.03 16.93 -1.88
N ASP A 32 -8.00 16.35 -2.59
CA ASP A 32 -9.24 17.03 -2.94
C ASP A 32 -10.13 17.20 -1.67
N PRO A 33 -10.38 18.43 -1.21
CA PRO A 33 -11.18 18.66 0.00
C PRO A 33 -12.65 18.26 -0.16
N ASP A 34 -13.13 18.14 -1.40
CA ASP A 34 -14.51 17.79 -1.72
C ASP A 34 -14.67 16.28 -2.00
N ALA A 35 -13.59 15.50 -1.95
CA ALA A 35 -13.63 14.06 -2.18
C ALA A 35 -14.41 13.31 -1.08
N GLU A 36 -15.08 12.23 -1.49
CA GLU A 36 -15.75 11.33 -0.57
C GLU A 36 -14.73 10.68 0.38
N THR A 37 -15.05 10.70 1.68
CA THR A 37 -14.24 10.06 2.71
C THR A 37 -15.08 9.10 3.53
N TYR A 38 -14.44 8.04 4.03
CA TYR A 38 -15.07 7.03 4.88
C TYR A 38 -14.40 7.01 6.26
N PRO A 39 -15.15 6.67 7.33
CA PRO A 39 -14.55 6.46 8.64
C PRO A 39 -13.61 5.25 8.62
N LEU A 40 -12.63 5.20 9.53
CA LEU A 40 -11.65 4.11 9.59
C LEU A 40 -12.30 2.71 9.74
N SER A 41 -13.43 2.62 10.45
CA SER A 41 -14.18 1.37 10.62
C SER A 41 -14.68 0.76 9.30
N PHE A 42 -14.90 1.57 8.27
CA PHE A 42 -15.24 1.09 6.94
C PHE A 42 -14.13 0.19 6.35
N PHE A 43 -12.86 0.50 6.66
CA PHE A 43 -11.71 -0.22 6.13
C PHE A 43 -11.29 -1.42 6.99
N GLU A 44 -11.79 -1.54 8.21
CA GLU A 44 -11.39 -2.58 9.16
C GLU A 44 -11.48 -4.00 8.57
N PRO A 45 -12.56 -4.42 7.88
CA PRO A 45 -12.62 -5.76 7.28
C PRO A 45 -11.59 -5.97 6.17
N MET A 46 -11.12 -4.90 5.52
CA MET A 46 -10.07 -4.99 4.48
C MET A 46 -8.70 -5.21 5.10
N ILE A 47 -8.43 -4.46 6.17
CA ILE A 47 -7.20 -4.56 6.94
C ILE A 47 -7.08 -5.96 7.56
N GLN A 48 -8.16 -6.48 8.16
CA GLN A 48 -8.19 -7.84 8.70
C GLN A 48 -7.80 -8.89 7.63
N ARG A 49 -8.34 -8.78 6.40
CA ARG A 49 -7.98 -9.68 5.28
C ARG A 49 -6.49 -9.60 4.89
N VAL A 50 -5.89 -8.41 4.92
CA VAL A 50 -4.46 -8.22 4.61
C VAL A 50 -3.58 -8.92 5.64
N PHE A 51 -3.95 -8.81 6.93
CA PHE A 51 -3.17 -9.36 8.03
C PHE A 51 -3.50 -10.82 8.38
N GLU A 52 -4.57 -11.39 7.82
CA GLU A 52 -4.99 -12.78 8.04
C GLU A 52 -3.88 -13.81 7.75
N LYS A 53 -3.02 -13.53 6.74
CA LYS A 53 -1.98 -14.46 6.28
C LYS A 53 -0.61 -13.78 6.23
N PRO A 54 0.21 -13.88 7.30
CA PRO A 54 1.54 -13.26 7.33
C PRO A 54 2.46 -13.82 6.23
N LYS A 55 2.87 -12.98 5.27
CA LYS A 55 3.80 -13.39 4.21
C LYS A 55 5.23 -13.50 4.71
N GLN A 56 5.73 -12.44 5.34
CA GLN A 56 7.04 -12.37 5.99
C GLN A 56 6.78 -12.16 7.48
N SER A 57 7.22 -13.11 8.32
CA SER A 57 7.05 -13.03 9.78
C SER A 57 8.36 -13.44 10.42
N LEU A 58 8.81 -12.69 11.43
CA LEU A 58 9.97 -13.06 12.25
C LEU A 58 9.75 -14.39 12.99
N TYR A 59 8.49 -14.81 13.17
CA TYR A 59 8.11 -16.08 13.77
C TYR A 59 8.10 -17.25 12.78
N LYS A 60 8.36 -17.01 11.48
CA LYS A 60 8.65 -18.07 10.51
C LYS A 60 10.12 -18.50 10.61
N SER A 61 10.55 -18.92 11.79
CA SER A 61 11.72 -19.77 11.89
C SER A 61 11.34 -21.19 11.45
N GLU A 62 12.29 -21.89 10.81
CA GLU A 62 12.24 -23.34 10.59
C GLU A 62 12.03 -24.03 11.95
N GLY A 63 10.77 -24.32 12.32
CA GLY A 63 10.43 -24.93 13.62
C GLY A 63 9.21 -24.37 14.36
N SER A 64 8.41 -23.48 13.78
CA SER A 64 7.14 -23.08 14.40
C SER A 64 6.14 -24.24 14.38
N THR A 65 6.18 -25.08 15.42
CA THR A 65 5.15 -26.06 15.71
C THR A 65 3.84 -25.31 15.97
N THR A 66 2.90 -25.43 15.03
CA THR A 66 1.48 -25.12 15.27
C THR A 66 1.03 -25.89 16.51
N PHE A 67 0.72 -25.18 17.60
CA PHE A 67 -0.09 -25.76 18.65
C PHE A 67 -1.53 -25.81 18.14
N GLN A 68 -1.98 -27.03 17.84
CA GLN A 68 -3.40 -27.36 17.75
C GLN A 68 -3.95 -27.36 19.18
N ASP A 69 -5.06 -26.66 19.38
CA ASP A 69 -6.21 -27.08 20.18
C ASP A 69 -7.45 -26.32 19.68
#